data_AF-A0A093YEE6-F1
#
_entry.id   AF-A0A093YEE6-F1
#
_cell.length_a   1.000
_cell.length_b   1.000
_cell.length_c   1.000
_cell.angle_alpha   90.00
_cell.angle_beta   90.00
_cell.angle_gamma   90.00
#
_symmetry.space_group_name_H-M   'P 1'
#
loop_
_entity.id
_entity.type
_entity.pdbx_description
1 polymer ?
#
loop_
_entity_poly.entity_id
_entity_poly.type
_entity_poly.pdbx_seq_one_letter_code
_entity_poly.pdbx_strand_id
1 'polypeptide(L)'
;MSPQCSKTLSLGDGNAPLPCNEEVKLMPGSLHNTPESQLSPLSTQQKQQRLDILSKLHVEPALDDLQAYLKTVGDGSPWGIDTFISNAQTLAKLCGSERERYYGNNPLKGLHYPSSFTEVWNRTYPQLATTALDVDFKLQCPPSWSYGLKEGHKVLTYQGDAPLSQGLNDLFLGPTTICCGMWCQIYLAMLIRSFAGDELFNRSFPFKRGQFTLTEIWEEPMNDAGTMGNLLYDFYDTPSCAKMTDPPGSQRRIQTRTLWNHDTYLKKHPGGDTQLHNYFKIDGECYFFDPEAH
;
A
#
# COMPACT_ATOMS: atom_id res chain seq x y z
N MET A 1 -20.42 -32.36 42.82
CA MET A 1 -19.89 -32.05 44.16
C MET A 1 -18.82 -33.08 44.50
N SER A 2 -17.55 -32.67 44.46
CA SER A 2 -16.38 -33.34 45.04
C SER A 2 -15.21 -32.34 45.03
N PRO A 3 -14.21 -32.47 45.94
CA PRO A 3 -13.43 -31.34 46.41
C PRO A 3 -11.90 -31.47 46.19
N GLN A 4 -11.20 -30.40 46.60
CA GLN A 4 -9.78 -30.28 47.02
C GLN A 4 -8.64 -30.18 45.99
N CYS A 5 -7.82 -29.12 46.19
CA CYS A 5 -6.33 -29.03 46.28
C CYS A 5 -5.91 -27.62 45.80
N SER A 6 -4.87 -26.93 46.27
CA SER A 6 -3.85 -27.12 47.32
C SER A 6 -2.99 -25.83 47.40
N LYS A 7 -2.27 -25.68 48.53
CA LYS A 7 -1.18 -24.73 48.93
C LYS A 7 -0.26 -24.21 47.80
N THR A 8 0.47 -23.09 47.90
CA THR A 8 1.64 -22.89 48.82
C THR A 8 2.18 -21.43 48.84
N LEU A 9 2.69 -21.05 50.04
CA LEU A 9 3.70 -20.03 50.41
C LEU A 9 5.03 -20.13 49.59
N SER A 10 6.03 -19.24 49.58
CA SER A 10 6.35 -17.94 50.21
C SER A 10 7.43 -17.23 49.37
N LEU A 11 7.56 -15.93 49.63
CA LEU A 11 8.57 -14.97 49.16
C LEU A 11 10.03 -15.37 49.43
N GLY A 12 10.91 -14.94 48.52
CA GLY A 12 12.36 -14.91 48.66
C GLY A 12 12.95 -14.01 47.57
N ASP A 13 13.22 -12.76 47.95
CA ASP A 13 13.77 -11.68 47.13
C ASP A 13 15.18 -11.96 46.60
N GLY A 14 15.47 -11.43 45.41
CA GLY A 14 16.84 -11.30 44.93
C GLY A 14 16.96 -11.27 43.42
N ASN A 15 16.59 -10.15 42.78
CA ASN A 15 17.23 -9.72 41.53
C ASN A 15 17.11 -8.21 41.36
N ALA A 16 18.26 -7.55 41.40
CA ALA A 16 18.43 -6.13 41.15
C ALA A 16 18.09 -5.77 39.69
N PRO A 17 17.64 -4.54 39.41
CA PRO A 17 17.41 -4.07 38.04
C PRO A 17 18.75 -3.81 37.34
N LEU A 18 18.91 -4.34 36.12
CA LEU A 18 20.02 -4.01 35.23
C LEU A 18 19.93 -2.52 34.83
N PRO A 19 21.06 -1.80 34.77
CA PRO A 19 21.05 -0.37 34.45
C PRO A 19 20.80 -0.14 32.95
N CYS A 20 19.82 0.71 32.66
CA CYS A 20 19.77 1.49 31.43
C CYS A 20 20.99 2.42 31.39
N ASN A 21 21.84 2.26 30.37
CA ASN A 21 22.57 3.32 29.64
C ASN A 21 23.77 2.68 28.92
N GLU A 22 23.61 2.37 27.64
CA GLU A 22 24.74 2.40 26.71
C GLU A 22 24.41 3.40 25.61
N GLU A 23 25.06 4.56 25.69
CA GLU A 23 25.22 5.48 24.58
C GLU A 23 25.91 4.73 23.44
N VAL A 24 25.14 4.38 22.40
CA VAL A 24 25.71 3.91 21.15
C VAL A 24 26.41 5.10 20.49
N LYS A 25 27.74 5.16 20.69
CA LYS A 25 28.63 6.00 19.87
C LYS A 25 28.44 5.61 18.40
N LEU A 26 27.80 6.49 17.64
CA LEU A 26 27.84 6.49 16.18
C LEU A 26 29.30 6.61 15.73
N MET A 27 29.90 5.49 15.32
CA MET A 27 31.15 5.50 14.57
C MET A 27 30.86 6.04 13.16
N PRO A 28 31.68 6.95 12.62
CA PRO A 28 31.51 7.45 11.26
C PRO A 28 31.88 6.35 10.27
N GLY A 29 30.86 5.68 9.75
CA GLY A 29 31.00 4.72 8.66
C GLY A 29 31.27 5.46 7.35
N SER A 30 32.42 5.17 6.76
CA SER A 30 32.90 5.59 5.44
C SER A 30 31.80 5.69 4.39
N LEU A 31 31.39 6.93 4.07
CA LEU A 31 30.65 7.27 2.86
C LEU A 31 31.53 6.93 1.65
N HIS A 32 31.21 5.84 0.95
CA HIS A 32 31.68 5.70 -0.42
C HIS A 32 30.99 6.79 -1.25
N ASN A 33 31.83 7.70 -1.75
CA ASN A 33 31.50 8.84 -2.60
C ASN A 33 30.58 8.46 -3.78
N THR A 34 29.28 8.62 -3.62
CA THR A 34 28.46 9.15 -4.70
C THR A 34 28.68 10.66 -4.66
N PRO A 35 28.93 11.36 -5.77
CA PRO A 35 28.92 12.82 -5.72
C PRO A 35 27.52 13.21 -5.28
N GLU A 36 27.37 13.74 -4.07
CA GLU A 36 26.30 14.67 -3.74
C GLU A 36 26.47 15.85 -4.68
N SER A 37 26.05 15.66 -5.93
CA SER A 37 25.98 16.74 -6.89
C SER A 37 25.02 17.72 -6.26
N GLN A 38 25.51 18.92 -5.97
CA GLN A 38 24.74 20.05 -5.52
C GLN A 38 23.57 20.24 -6.49
N LEU A 39 22.42 19.64 -6.18
CA LEU A 39 21.22 19.84 -6.95
C LEU A 39 20.74 21.23 -6.59
N SER A 40 21.04 22.17 -7.47
CA SER A 40 20.51 23.53 -7.40
C SER A 40 19.01 23.47 -7.16
N PRO A 41 18.46 24.29 -6.25
CA PRO A 41 17.01 24.37 -6.05
C PRO A 41 16.33 24.58 -7.41
N LEU A 42 15.27 23.82 -7.68
CA LEU A 42 14.53 23.94 -8.93
C LEU A 42 14.09 25.38 -9.14
N SER A 43 14.28 25.88 -10.35
CA SER A 43 13.67 27.13 -10.78
C SER A 43 12.14 27.04 -10.67
N THR A 44 11.48 28.18 -10.47
CA THR A 44 10.02 28.27 -10.50
C THR A 44 9.43 27.68 -11.78
N GLN A 45 10.14 27.85 -12.91
CA GLN A 45 9.74 27.29 -14.20
C GLN A 45 9.76 25.75 -14.19
N GLN A 46 10.80 25.13 -13.65
CA GLN A 46 10.87 23.67 -13.55
C GLN A 46 9.79 23.12 -12.61
N LYS A 47 9.52 23.80 -11.49
CA LYS A 47 8.42 23.41 -10.58
C LYS A 47 7.07 23.45 -11.28
N GLN A 48 6.79 24.53 -12.03
CA GLN A 48 5.57 24.63 -12.82
C GLN A 48 5.49 23.55 -13.89
N GLN A 49 6.59 23.27 -14.58
CA GLN A 49 6.64 22.23 -15.60
C GLN A 49 6.34 20.83 -15.03
N ARG A 50 6.83 20.52 -13.81
CA ARG A 50 6.46 19.28 -13.11
C ARG A 50 4.96 19.19 -12.87
N LEU A 51 4.36 20.25 -12.34
CA LEU A 51 2.92 20.32 -12.07
C LEU A 51 2.08 20.17 -13.33
N ASP A 52 2.50 20.79 -14.44
CA ASP A 52 1.79 20.71 -15.71
C ASP A 52 1.80 19.27 -16.28
N ILE A 53 2.92 18.57 -16.14
CA ILE A 53 3.05 17.16 -16.56
C ILE A 53 2.15 16.28 -15.70
N LEU A 54 2.23 16.40 -14.37
CA LEU A 54 1.40 15.61 -13.44
C LEU A 54 -0.10 15.85 -13.67
N SER A 55 -0.49 17.11 -13.84
CA SER A 55 -1.88 17.49 -14.13
C SER A 55 -2.37 16.86 -15.42
N LYS A 56 -1.54 16.83 -16.48
CA LYS A 56 -1.86 16.14 -17.74
C LYS A 56 -2.06 14.64 -17.54
N LEU A 57 -1.20 13.99 -16.77
CA LEU A 57 -1.32 12.55 -16.51
C LEU A 57 -2.64 12.16 -15.81
N HIS A 58 -3.20 13.04 -14.96
CA HIS A 58 -4.48 12.79 -14.29
C HIS A 58 -5.71 12.99 -15.19
N VAL A 59 -5.62 13.80 -16.24
CA VAL A 59 -6.76 14.10 -17.13
C VAL A 59 -6.70 13.37 -18.46
N GLU A 60 -5.55 12.78 -18.80
CA GLU A 60 -5.38 12.01 -20.01
C GLU A 60 -6.27 10.75 -19.94
N PRO A 61 -7.13 10.50 -20.96
CA PRO A 61 -8.05 9.38 -20.96
C PRO A 61 -7.37 8.03 -20.66
N ALA A 62 -8.08 7.16 -19.94
CA ALA A 62 -7.68 5.77 -19.80
C ALA A 62 -7.79 5.04 -21.15
N LEU A 63 -6.96 4.00 -21.34
CA LEU A 63 -7.10 3.11 -22.48
C LEU A 63 -8.38 2.26 -22.36
N ASP A 64 -8.88 1.80 -23.49
CA ASP A 64 -10.13 1.03 -23.58
C ASP A 64 -10.13 -0.19 -22.66
N ASP A 65 -9.00 -0.90 -22.55
CA ASP A 65 -8.87 -2.06 -21.65
C ASP A 65 -9.07 -1.70 -20.18
N LEU A 66 -8.51 -0.55 -19.72
CA LEU A 66 -8.70 -0.08 -18.35
C LEU A 66 -10.13 0.41 -18.13
N GLN A 67 -10.70 1.13 -19.09
CA GLN A 67 -12.09 1.57 -19.02
C GLN A 67 -13.05 0.38 -18.96
N ALA A 68 -12.83 -0.64 -19.80
CA ALA A 68 -13.61 -1.86 -19.82
C ALA A 68 -13.51 -2.61 -18.48
N TYR A 69 -12.29 -2.75 -17.94
CA TYR A 69 -12.08 -3.35 -16.63
C TYR A 69 -12.85 -2.61 -15.52
N LEU A 70 -12.68 -1.29 -15.39
CA LEU A 70 -13.34 -0.49 -14.35
C LEU A 70 -14.87 -0.50 -14.52
N LYS A 71 -15.36 -0.56 -15.76
CA LYS A 71 -16.79 -0.73 -16.04
C LYS A 71 -17.28 -2.10 -15.58
N THR A 72 -16.59 -3.19 -15.91
CA THR A 72 -16.95 -4.53 -15.44
C THR A 72 -16.95 -4.64 -13.92
N VAL A 73 -15.98 -4.02 -13.25
CA VAL A 73 -15.97 -3.94 -11.78
C VAL A 73 -17.21 -3.19 -11.26
N GLY A 74 -17.60 -2.10 -11.93
CA GLY A 74 -18.78 -1.32 -11.54
C GLY A 74 -20.12 -1.99 -11.84
N ASP A 75 -20.19 -2.82 -12.88
CA ASP A 75 -21.37 -3.64 -13.21
C ASP A 75 -21.57 -4.75 -12.16
N GLY A 76 -20.51 -5.14 -11.44
CA GLY A 76 -20.51 -6.26 -10.50
C GLY A 76 -20.40 -7.61 -11.21
N SER A 77 -20.44 -8.70 -10.43
CA SER A 77 -20.31 -10.05 -10.99
C SER A 77 -21.18 -11.07 -10.26
N PRO A 78 -21.57 -12.18 -10.94
CA PRO A 78 -22.34 -13.24 -10.30
C PRO A 78 -21.59 -13.84 -9.10
N TRP A 79 -22.34 -14.29 -8.10
CA TRP A 79 -21.77 -14.88 -6.90
C TRP A 79 -21.14 -16.25 -7.19
N GLY A 80 -19.82 -16.33 -6.97
CA GLY A 80 -19.05 -17.56 -7.06
C GLY A 80 -17.61 -17.34 -6.63
N ILE A 81 -17.04 -18.31 -5.91
CA ILE A 81 -15.64 -18.24 -5.46
C ILE A 81 -14.67 -18.18 -6.65
N ASP A 82 -14.97 -18.89 -7.73
CA ASP A 82 -14.10 -18.90 -8.92
C ASP A 82 -14.15 -17.56 -9.68
N THR A 83 -15.31 -16.90 -9.72
CA THR A 83 -15.44 -15.53 -10.22
C THR A 83 -14.64 -14.56 -9.37
N PHE A 84 -14.72 -14.69 -8.04
CA PHE A 84 -13.98 -13.84 -7.12
C PHE A 84 -12.46 -14.01 -7.30
N ILE A 85 -11.99 -15.25 -7.43
CA ILE A 85 -10.58 -15.56 -7.70
C ILE A 85 -10.13 -15.00 -9.05
N SER A 86 -10.94 -15.15 -10.10
CA SER A 86 -10.65 -14.59 -11.42
C SER A 86 -10.51 -13.05 -11.38
N ASN A 87 -11.41 -12.36 -10.67
CA ASN A 87 -11.35 -10.91 -10.48
C ASN A 87 -10.08 -10.50 -9.70
N ALA A 88 -9.73 -11.26 -8.68
CA ALA A 88 -8.52 -11.07 -7.87
C ALA A 88 -7.25 -11.20 -8.72
N GLN A 89 -7.16 -12.26 -9.51
CA GLN A 89 -6.03 -12.47 -10.42
C GLN A 89 -5.94 -11.35 -11.47
N THR A 90 -7.07 -10.93 -12.03
CA THR A 90 -7.12 -9.83 -13.00
C THR A 90 -6.62 -8.51 -12.42
N LEU A 91 -7.06 -8.15 -11.20
CA LEU A 91 -6.60 -6.94 -10.52
C LEU A 91 -5.10 -6.98 -10.21
N ALA A 92 -4.58 -8.12 -9.78
CA ALA A 92 -3.16 -8.28 -9.51
C ALA A 92 -2.31 -8.12 -10.79
N LYS A 93 -2.76 -8.73 -11.89
CA LYS A 93 -2.12 -8.63 -13.21
C LYS A 93 -2.14 -7.21 -13.77
N LEU A 94 -3.24 -6.47 -13.59
CA LEU A 94 -3.34 -5.06 -13.97
C LEU A 94 -2.26 -4.21 -13.31
N CYS A 95 -1.93 -4.51 -12.06
CA CYS A 95 -0.91 -3.82 -11.29
C CYS A 95 0.49 -4.45 -11.41
N GLY A 96 0.68 -5.41 -12.33
CA GLY A 96 1.94 -6.12 -12.52
C GLY A 96 2.13 -6.57 -13.97
N SER A 97 2.19 -7.87 -14.22
CA SER A 97 2.62 -8.43 -15.51
C SER A 97 1.79 -8.01 -16.74
N GLU A 98 0.54 -7.57 -16.55
CA GLU A 98 -0.32 -7.09 -17.65
C GLU A 98 -0.46 -5.55 -17.66
N ARG A 99 0.35 -4.83 -16.87
CA ARG A 99 0.27 -3.36 -16.75
C ARG A 99 0.32 -2.64 -18.11
N GLU A 100 1.19 -3.07 -19.02
CA GLU A 100 1.31 -2.46 -20.35
C GLU A 100 0.00 -2.52 -21.15
N ARG A 101 -0.82 -3.56 -20.97
CA ARG A 101 -2.14 -3.64 -21.61
C ARG A 101 -3.06 -2.49 -21.18
N TYR A 102 -3.04 -2.15 -19.89
CA TYR A 102 -3.95 -1.17 -19.30
C TYR A 102 -3.46 0.27 -19.40
N TYR A 103 -2.13 0.47 -19.47
CA TYR A 103 -1.49 1.78 -19.44
C TYR A 103 -0.67 2.12 -20.70
N GLY A 104 -0.54 1.16 -21.62
CA GLY A 104 0.26 1.29 -22.83
C GLY A 104 1.71 1.66 -22.52
N ASN A 105 2.26 2.53 -23.34
CA ASN A 105 3.64 3.03 -23.21
C ASN A 105 3.79 4.17 -22.18
N ASN A 106 2.78 4.43 -21.32
CA ASN A 106 2.88 5.46 -20.29
C ASN A 106 3.22 4.84 -18.93
N PRO A 107 4.52 4.73 -18.58
CA PRO A 107 4.94 4.05 -17.37
C PRO A 107 4.65 4.87 -16.10
N LEU A 108 4.20 6.13 -16.22
CA LEU A 108 3.92 7.00 -15.06
C LEU A 108 2.48 6.87 -14.56
N LYS A 109 1.55 6.39 -15.38
CA LYS A 109 0.15 6.17 -14.96
C LYS A 109 0.00 4.93 -14.09
N GLY A 110 -1.08 4.87 -13.31
CA GLY A 110 -1.44 3.74 -12.45
C GLY A 110 -0.80 3.79 -11.06
N LEU A 111 -0.90 2.66 -10.36
CA LEU A 111 -0.35 2.51 -9.02
C LEU A 111 1.16 2.27 -9.05
N HIS A 112 1.90 2.88 -8.12
CA HIS A 112 3.36 2.79 -7.99
C HIS A 112 3.81 2.70 -6.54
N TYR A 113 5.01 2.19 -6.30
CA TYR A 113 5.74 2.55 -5.08
C TYR A 113 6.31 3.97 -5.22
N PRO A 114 6.47 4.74 -4.12
CA PRO A 114 7.12 6.04 -4.19
C PRO A 114 8.53 6.00 -4.82
N SER A 115 9.29 4.93 -4.58
CA SER A 115 10.61 4.70 -5.19
C SER A 115 10.50 4.44 -6.69
N SER A 116 9.69 3.46 -7.11
CA SER A 116 9.53 3.10 -8.52
C SER A 116 9.00 4.28 -9.35
N PHE A 117 8.05 5.06 -8.82
CA PHE A 117 7.58 6.29 -9.48
C PHE A 117 8.71 7.30 -9.68
N THR A 118 9.54 7.51 -8.66
CA THR A 118 10.69 8.44 -8.72
C THR A 118 11.69 7.99 -9.78
N GLU A 119 12.00 6.69 -9.84
CA GLU A 119 12.93 6.13 -10.82
C GLU A 119 12.41 6.27 -12.25
N VAL A 120 11.14 5.91 -12.48
CA VAL A 120 10.49 6.08 -13.79
C VAL A 120 10.43 7.55 -14.18
N TRP A 121 10.10 8.45 -13.25
CA TRP A 121 10.07 9.89 -13.49
C TRP A 121 11.45 10.40 -13.90
N ASN A 122 12.49 10.08 -13.12
CA ASN A 122 13.85 10.54 -13.36
C ASN A 122 14.42 10.03 -14.68
N ARG A 123 14.04 8.81 -15.08
CA ARG A 123 14.38 8.26 -16.40
C ARG A 123 13.65 8.97 -17.53
N THR A 124 12.37 9.31 -17.33
CA THR A 124 11.51 9.93 -18.36
C THR A 124 11.81 11.42 -18.54
N TYR A 125 12.11 12.12 -17.44
CA TYR A 125 12.39 13.56 -17.42
C TYR A 125 13.69 13.89 -16.66
N PRO A 126 14.88 13.51 -17.17
CA PRO A 126 16.16 13.70 -16.46
C PRO A 126 16.43 15.16 -16.05
N GLN A 127 16.01 16.12 -16.87
CA GLN A 127 16.13 17.56 -16.61
C GLN A 127 15.18 18.10 -15.53
N LEU A 128 14.21 17.28 -15.10
CA LEU A 128 13.26 17.55 -14.03
C LEU A 128 13.39 16.52 -12.89
N ALA A 129 14.53 15.82 -12.79
CA ALA A 129 14.74 14.73 -11.85
C ALA A 129 14.49 15.15 -10.39
N THR A 130 13.83 14.28 -9.64
CA THR A 130 13.48 14.43 -8.24
C THR A 130 14.41 13.58 -7.37
N THR A 131 14.48 13.94 -6.09
CA THR A 131 15.37 13.33 -5.11
C THR A 131 14.59 12.73 -3.95
N ALA A 132 15.31 12.15 -3.00
CA ALA A 132 14.72 11.69 -1.74
C ALA A 132 14.03 12.80 -0.93
N LEU A 133 14.42 14.06 -1.14
CA LEU A 133 13.93 15.21 -0.38
C LEU A 133 12.64 15.82 -0.96
N ASP A 134 12.28 15.51 -2.20
CA ASP A 134 11.05 15.97 -2.85
C ASP A 134 9.82 15.14 -2.38
N VAL A 135 9.50 15.20 -1.08
CA VAL A 135 8.45 14.37 -0.45
C VAL A 135 7.08 14.60 -1.08
N ASP A 136 6.74 15.86 -1.38
CA ASP A 136 5.51 16.25 -2.08
C ASP A 136 5.40 15.62 -3.47
N PHE A 137 6.54 15.43 -4.14
CA PHE A 137 6.59 14.75 -5.43
C PHE A 137 6.46 13.23 -5.32
N LYS A 138 6.87 12.63 -4.20
CA LYS A 138 6.82 11.17 -3.99
C LYS A 138 5.45 10.66 -3.56
N LEU A 139 4.59 11.53 -3.06
CA LEU A 139 3.26 11.20 -2.55
C LEU A 139 2.20 11.65 -3.55
N GLN A 140 2.18 11.03 -4.73
CA GLN A 140 1.20 11.32 -5.77
C GLN A 140 -0.13 10.65 -5.47
N CYS A 141 -1.22 11.39 -5.66
CA CYS A 141 -2.59 10.89 -5.65
C CYS A 141 -3.48 11.77 -6.55
N PRO A 142 -4.66 11.27 -6.97
CA PRO A 142 -5.60 12.06 -7.76
C PRO A 142 -6.14 13.28 -6.99
N PRO A 143 -6.68 14.31 -7.69
CA PRO A 143 -7.22 15.52 -7.04
C PRO A 143 -8.38 15.26 -6.06
N SER A 144 -9.10 14.15 -6.23
CA SER A 144 -10.16 13.69 -5.33
C SER A 144 -9.61 13.05 -4.05
N TRP A 145 -8.30 12.99 -3.86
CA TRP A 145 -7.63 12.41 -2.72
C TRP A 145 -6.60 13.38 -2.12
N SER A 146 -6.27 13.17 -0.85
CA SER A 146 -5.13 13.81 -0.19
C SER A 146 -4.15 12.76 0.30
N TYR A 147 -2.86 12.95 0.06
CA TYR A 147 -1.81 12.06 0.55
C TYR A 147 -0.78 12.83 1.37
N GLY A 148 -0.45 12.35 2.56
CA GLY A 148 0.57 12.95 3.39
C GLY A 148 0.95 12.11 4.60
N LEU A 149 1.84 12.65 5.42
CA LEU A 149 2.20 12.10 6.72
C LEU A 149 1.27 12.66 7.79
N LYS A 150 0.56 11.79 8.51
CA LYS A 150 -0.27 12.13 9.67
C LYS A 150 0.21 11.29 10.85
N GLU A 151 0.59 11.94 11.95
CA GLU A 151 1.12 11.26 13.15
C GLU A 151 2.31 10.33 12.86
N GLY A 152 3.13 10.68 11.85
CA GLY A 152 4.27 9.86 11.43
C GLY A 152 3.93 8.76 10.43
N HIS A 153 2.66 8.54 10.11
CA HIS A 153 2.18 7.50 9.20
C HIS A 153 1.78 8.05 7.84
N LYS A 154 2.02 7.27 6.78
CA LYS A 154 1.53 7.56 5.43
C LYS A 154 0.02 7.32 5.38
N VAL A 155 -0.75 8.36 5.05
CA VAL A 155 -2.22 8.29 5.00
C VAL A 155 -2.75 8.89 3.72
N LEU A 156 -3.47 8.07 2.96
CA LEU A 156 -4.18 8.47 1.74
C LEU A 156 -5.68 8.56 2.07
N THR A 157 -6.28 9.74 1.93
CA THR A 157 -7.66 10.01 2.34
C THR A 157 -8.50 10.45 1.16
N TYR A 158 -9.68 9.86 0.96
CA TYR A 158 -10.61 10.28 -0.07
C TYR A 158 -11.27 11.62 0.31
N GLN A 159 -11.15 12.61 -0.57
CA GLN A 159 -11.63 13.98 -0.39
C GLN A 159 -12.70 14.38 -1.42
N GLY A 160 -13.06 13.50 -2.35
CA GLY A 160 -14.08 13.75 -3.35
C GLY A 160 -15.49 13.74 -2.78
N ASP A 161 -16.39 14.43 -3.46
CA ASP A 161 -17.83 14.44 -3.14
C ASP A 161 -18.59 13.33 -3.88
N ALA A 162 -17.97 12.70 -4.88
CA ALA A 162 -18.54 11.56 -5.60
C ALA A 162 -18.56 10.29 -4.72
N PRO A 163 -19.33 9.25 -5.09
CA PRO A 163 -19.29 7.98 -4.37
C PRO A 163 -17.89 7.35 -4.35
N LEU A 164 -17.59 6.56 -3.31
CA LEU A 164 -16.27 5.95 -3.13
C LEU A 164 -15.87 5.06 -4.32
N SER A 165 -16.81 4.41 -5.00
CA SER A 165 -16.49 3.62 -6.21
C SER A 165 -15.76 4.44 -7.29
N GLN A 166 -16.15 5.71 -7.46
CA GLN A 166 -15.48 6.63 -8.37
C GLN A 166 -14.11 7.03 -7.83
N GLY A 167 -14.02 7.35 -6.53
CA GLY A 167 -12.73 7.65 -5.90
C GLY A 167 -11.71 6.52 -6.07
N LEU A 168 -12.15 5.27 -5.96
CA LEU A 168 -11.30 4.09 -6.20
C LEU A 168 -10.85 4.00 -7.66
N ASN A 169 -11.73 4.29 -8.64
CA ASN A 169 -11.32 4.38 -10.05
C ASN A 169 -10.21 5.41 -10.25
N ASP A 170 -10.37 6.59 -9.65
CA ASP A 170 -9.43 7.71 -9.82
C ASP A 170 -7.99 7.30 -9.45
N LEU A 171 -7.81 6.43 -8.44
CA LEU A 171 -6.50 5.91 -8.04
C LEU A 171 -5.78 5.18 -9.19
N PHE A 172 -6.52 4.51 -10.07
CA PHE A 172 -5.97 3.76 -11.20
C PHE A 172 -5.82 4.61 -12.47
N LEU A 173 -6.54 5.73 -12.60
CA LEU A 173 -6.57 6.53 -13.83
C LEU A 173 -5.31 7.40 -14.01
N GLY A 174 -4.79 7.95 -12.91
CA GLY A 174 -3.59 8.77 -12.91
C GLY A 174 -2.41 8.12 -12.17
N PRO A 175 -1.30 8.86 -11.98
CA PRO A 175 -0.23 8.44 -11.09
C PRO A 175 -0.73 8.42 -9.65
N THR A 176 -0.64 7.27 -8.99
CA THR A 176 -0.87 7.16 -7.55
C THR A 176 0.26 6.35 -6.93
N THR A 177 0.88 6.89 -5.91
CA THR A 177 1.90 6.18 -5.14
C THR A 177 1.30 5.57 -3.88
N ILE A 178 1.64 4.34 -3.55
CA ILE A 178 1.14 3.60 -2.39
C ILE A 178 2.23 2.70 -1.79
N CYS A 179 1.99 2.18 -0.59
CA CYS A 179 2.80 1.10 -0.01
C CYS A 179 2.06 -0.24 -0.06
N CYS A 180 2.72 -1.34 0.28
CA CYS A 180 2.13 -2.68 0.25
C CYS A 180 0.96 -2.85 1.25
N GLY A 181 0.93 -2.10 2.37
CA GLY A 181 -0.23 -2.07 3.28
C GLY A 181 -1.46 -1.43 2.64
N MET A 182 -1.29 -0.27 2.00
CA MET A 182 -2.37 0.41 1.24
C MET A 182 -2.84 -0.43 0.06
N TRP A 183 -1.93 -1.14 -0.62
CA TRP A 183 -2.28 -2.09 -1.67
C TRP A 183 -3.26 -3.15 -1.16
N CYS A 184 -2.99 -3.76 0.01
CA CYS A 184 -3.90 -4.75 0.58
C CYS A 184 -5.33 -4.19 0.76
N GLN A 185 -5.44 -2.95 1.19
CA GLN A 185 -6.72 -2.27 1.41
C GLN A 185 -7.44 -1.95 0.09
N ILE A 186 -6.71 -1.40 -0.90
CA ILE A 186 -7.24 -1.13 -2.25
C ILE A 186 -7.70 -2.42 -2.92
N TYR A 187 -6.87 -3.46 -2.86
CA TYR A 187 -7.15 -4.75 -3.47
C TYR A 187 -8.46 -5.32 -2.92
N LEU A 188 -8.62 -5.36 -1.60
CA LEU A 188 -9.85 -5.87 -0.99
C LEU A 188 -11.07 -5.00 -1.32
N ALA A 189 -10.94 -3.67 -1.25
CA ALA A 189 -12.03 -2.75 -1.61
C ALA A 189 -12.52 -2.99 -3.06
N MET A 190 -11.58 -3.13 -4.00
CA MET A 190 -11.87 -3.41 -5.40
C MET A 190 -12.47 -4.80 -5.62
N LEU A 191 -12.09 -5.81 -4.82
CA LEU A 191 -12.71 -7.13 -4.91
C LEU A 191 -14.14 -7.15 -4.39
N ILE A 192 -14.39 -6.52 -3.24
CA ILE A 192 -15.75 -6.35 -2.71
C ILE A 192 -16.60 -5.61 -3.74
N ARG A 193 -16.05 -4.53 -4.34
CA ARG A 193 -16.72 -3.77 -5.40
C ARG A 193 -16.98 -4.62 -6.64
N SER A 194 -16.01 -5.40 -7.12
CA SER A 194 -16.17 -6.25 -8.32
C SER A 194 -17.26 -7.30 -8.19
N PHE A 195 -17.55 -7.70 -6.95
CA PHE A 195 -18.64 -8.59 -6.63
C PHE A 195 -19.97 -7.83 -6.53
N ALA A 196 -20.00 -6.77 -5.72
CA ALA A 196 -21.21 -6.03 -5.40
C ALA A 196 -21.75 -5.15 -6.55
N GLY A 197 -20.87 -4.67 -7.43
CA GLY A 197 -21.15 -3.55 -8.33
C GLY A 197 -21.27 -2.22 -7.59
N ASP A 198 -21.27 -1.13 -8.35
CA ASP A 198 -21.23 0.24 -7.81
C ASP A 198 -22.46 0.58 -6.95
N GLU A 199 -23.64 0.13 -7.33
CA GLU A 199 -24.88 0.45 -6.60
C GLU A 199 -24.84 -0.13 -5.18
N LEU A 200 -24.59 -1.43 -5.04
CA LEU A 200 -24.56 -2.09 -3.74
C LEU A 200 -23.32 -1.67 -2.94
N PHE A 201 -22.16 -1.52 -3.59
CA PHE A 201 -20.94 -1.08 -2.91
C PHE A 201 -21.13 0.29 -2.27
N ASN A 202 -21.60 1.28 -3.02
CA ASN A 202 -21.77 2.64 -2.50
C ASN A 202 -22.85 2.72 -1.41
N ARG A 203 -23.88 1.87 -1.48
CA ARG A 203 -24.90 1.78 -0.42
C ARG A 203 -24.35 1.16 0.86
N SER A 204 -23.50 0.14 0.75
CA SER A 204 -22.89 -0.55 1.90
C SER A 204 -21.74 0.23 2.53
N PHE A 205 -21.06 1.08 1.76
CA PHE A 205 -19.93 1.90 2.19
C PHE A 205 -20.21 3.40 1.97
N PRO A 206 -21.19 3.99 2.70
CA PRO A 206 -21.63 5.37 2.49
C PRO A 206 -20.68 6.40 3.14
N PHE A 207 -19.38 6.27 2.87
CA PHE A 207 -18.37 7.17 3.39
C PHE A 207 -18.58 8.59 2.84
N LYS A 208 -18.57 9.56 3.74
CA LYS A 208 -18.53 10.98 3.37
C LYS A 208 -17.09 11.38 3.07
N ARG A 209 -16.95 12.55 2.45
CA ARG A 209 -15.67 13.23 2.26
C ARG A 209 -14.81 13.18 3.53
N GLY A 210 -13.57 12.72 3.38
CA GLY A 210 -12.59 12.62 4.47
C GLY A 210 -12.71 11.38 5.35
N GLN A 211 -13.74 10.54 5.17
CA GLN A 211 -13.99 9.40 6.07
C GLN A 211 -13.34 8.09 5.61
N PHE A 212 -13.06 7.94 4.31
CA PHE A 212 -12.36 6.76 3.80
C PHE A 212 -10.86 7.03 3.74
N THR A 213 -10.08 6.25 4.49
CA THR A 213 -8.63 6.36 4.58
C THR A 213 -7.97 5.01 4.29
N LEU A 214 -6.82 5.09 3.64
CA LEU A 214 -5.90 3.98 3.40
C LEU A 214 -4.61 4.31 4.15
N THR A 215 -4.08 3.35 4.91
CA THR A 215 -2.86 3.52 5.73
C THR A 215 -1.84 2.45 5.42
N GLU A 216 -0.63 2.60 5.94
CA GLU A 216 0.42 1.59 5.81
C GLU A 216 0.19 0.34 6.68
N ILE A 217 -0.70 0.42 7.68
CA ILE A 217 -1.03 -0.67 8.61
C ILE A 217 -2.36 -1.28 8.17
N TRP A 218 -2.33 -2.52 7.70
CA TRP A 218 -3.53 -3.20 7.17
C TRP A 218 -4.10 -4.22 8.16
N GLU A 219 -3.28 -4.66 9.10
CA GLU A 219 -3.47 -5.80 9.99
C GLU A 219 -4.13 -5.46 11.33
N GLU A 220 -4.57 -4.20 11.50
CA GLU A 220 -5.25 -3.72 12.70
C GLU A 220 -6.53 -2.94 12.32
N PRO A 221 -7.56 -2.92 13.19
CA PRO A 221 -8.72 -2.07 12.98
C PRO A 221 -8.31 -0.59 12.97
N MET A 222 -9.00 0.22 12.16
CA MET A 222 -8.76 1.66 12.07
C MET A 222 -8.89 2.33 13.44
N ASN A 223 -7.92 3.18 13.79
CA ASN A 223 -7.98 4.00 15.00
C ASN A 223 -8.96 5.18 14.86
N ASP A 224 -9.35 5.79 15.98
CA ASP A 224 -10.30 6.92 15.98
C ASP A 224 -9.80 8.13 15.17
N ALA A 225 -8.49 8.31 15.06
CA ALA A 225 -7.87 9.40 14.31
C ALA A 225 -7.86 9.18 12.78
N GLY A 226 -8.12 7.95 12.31
CA GLY A 226 -8.04 7.59 10.90
C GLY A 226 -6.62 7.59 10.32
N THR A 227 -5.61 7.46 11.19
CA THR A 227 -4.17 7.58 10.85
C THR A 227 -3.46 6.23 10.81
N MET A 228 -3.99 5.22 11.50
CA MET A 228 -3.43 3.88 11.59
C MET A 228 -4.53 2.82 11.50
N GLY A 229 -4.21 1.69 10.89
CA GLY A 229 -5.12 0.56 10.74
C GLY A 229 -5.95 0.63 9.47
N ASN A 230 -7.02 -0.16 9.43
CA ASN A 230 -7.74 -0.49 8.20
C ASN A 230 -9.26 -0.47 8.42
N LEU A 231 -9.98 0.29 7.59
CA LEU A 231 -11.45 0.37 7.64
C LEU A 231 -12.13 -0.93 7.22
N LEU A 232 -11.42 -1.79 6.48
CA LEU A 232 -11.89 -3.09 6.03
C LEU A 232 -11.32 -4.24 6.86
N TYR A 233 -10.74 -3.97 8.03
CA TYR A 233 -10.07 -4.96 8.88
C TYR A 233 -10.90 -6.23 9.10
N ASP A 234 -12.21 -6.08 9.37
CA ASP A 234 -13.11 -7.21 9.66
C ASP A 234 -13.31 -8.18 8.48
N PHE A 235 -12.94 -7.78 7.26
CA PHE A 235 -12.97 -8.64 6.09
C PHE A 235 -11.69 -9.47 5.93
N TYR A 236 -10.62 -9.17 6.69
CA TYR A 236 -9.39 -9.93 6.64
C TYR A 236 -9.47 -11.13 7.57
N ASP A 237 -8.80 -12.18 7.13
CA ASP A 237 -8.38 -13.24 8.02
C ASP A 237 -7.52 -12.67 9.16
N THR A 238 -7.64 -13.23 10.36
CA THR A 238 -6.69 -12.94 11.45
C THR A 238 -5.26 -13.04 10.90
N PRO A 239 -4.49 -11.95 10.94
CA PRO A 239 -3.13 -11.94 10.43
C PRO A 239 -2.35 -13.04 11.15
N SER A 240 -1.77 -13.97 10.40
CA SER A 240 -0.86 -14.94 11.02
C SER A 240 0.42 -14.20 11.39
N CYS A 241 0.47 -13.62 12.60
CA CYS A 241 1.66 -12.96 13.15
C CYS A 241 2.84 -13.93 13.35
N ALA A 242 2.63 -15.24 13.19
CA ALA A 242 3.70 -16.22 13.22
C ALA A 242 4.46 -16.20 11.89
N LYS A 243 5.78 -15.97 11.96
CA LYS A 243 6.75 -16.14 10.87
C LYS A 243 6.41 -17.40 10.05
N MET A 244 5.81 -17.20 8.87
CA MET A 244 5.74 -18.14 7.75
C MET A 244 5.25 -19.58 7.99
N THR A 245 4.32 -19.84 8.91
CA THR A 245 3.61 -21.13 8.85
C THR A 245 2.12 -20.89 8.80
N ASP A 246 1.53 -21.15 7.63
CA ASP A 246 0.09 -21.37 7.54
C ASP A 246 -0.28 -22.37 8.66
N PRO A 247 -1.32 -22.09 9.46
CA PRO A 247 -1.74 -23.02 10.48
C PRO A 247 -1.96 -24.39 9.82
N PRO A 248 -1.43 -25.49 10.39
CA PRO A 248 -1.66 -26.83 9.88
C PRO A 248 -3.18 -27.05 9.70
N GLY A 249 -3.63 -27.26 8.45
CA GLY A 249 -5.04 -27.49 8.14
C GLY A 249 -5.86 -26.25 7.73
N SER A 250 -5.25 -25.09 7.47
CA SER A 250 -5.98 -23.96 6.87
C SER A 250 -6.46 -24.32 5.46
N GLN A 251 -7.77 -24.56 5.30
CA GLN A 251 -8.43 -24.79 4.01
C GLN A 251 -8.80 -23.49 3.27
N ARG A 252 -8.34 -22.32 3.75
CA ARG A 252 -8.72 -21.03 3.17
C ARG A 252 -8.04 -20.85 1.81
N ARG A 253 -8.86 -20.70 0.77
CA ARG A 253 -8.41 -20.46 -0.61
C ARG A 253 -7.81 -19.08 -0.82
N ILE A 254 -8.23 -18.08 -0.04
CA ILE A 254 -7.80 -16.68 -0.17
C ILE A 254 -7.32 -16.19 1.19
N GLN A 255 -6.14 -15.59 1.22
CA GLN A 255 -5.42 -15.27 2.43
C GLN A 255 -4.60 -13.99 2.22
N THR A 256 -4.60 -13.05 3.17
CA THR A 256 -3.62 -11.97 3.20
C THR A 256 -2.47 -12.36 4.12
N ARG A 257 -1.23 -12.12 3.69
CA ARG A 257 -0.02 -12.58 4.35
C ARG A 257 1.07 -11.52 4.32
N THR A 258 2.02 -11.67 5.22
CA THR A 258 3.20 -10.81 5.32
C THR A 258 4.45 -11.67 5.26
N LEU A 259 5.32 -11.37 4.30
CA LEU A 259 6.67 -11.93 4.23
C LEU A 259 7.62 -10.97 4.92
N TRP A 260 8.36 -11.45 5.92
CA TRP A 260 9.36 -10.66 6.62
C TRP A 260 10.73 -10.86 5.99
N ASN A 261 11.43 -9.75 5.75
CA ASN A 261 12.83 -9.78 5.37
C ASN A 261 13.69 -10.30 6.54
N HIS A 262 14.87 -10.82 6.23
CA HIS A 262 15.84 -11.24 7.25
C HIS A 262 16.22 -10.05 8.15
N ASP A 263 16.44 -10.27 9.44
CA ASP A 263 16.74 -9.20 10.44
C ASP A 263 17.97 -8.34 10.09
N THR A 264 18.84 -8.82 9.19
CA THR A 264 20.01 -8.08 8.69
C THR A 264 19.74 -7.30 7.41
N TYR A 265 18.51 -7.31 6.87
CA TYR A 265 18.19 -6.72 5.57
C TYR A 265 18.50 -5.24 5.53
N LEU A 266 18.02 -4.46 6.50
CA LEU A 266 18.27 -3.02 6.58
C LEU A 266 19.76 -2.69 6.78
N LYS A 267 20.52 -3.56 7.44
CA LYS A 267 21.98 -3.40 7.58
C LYS A 267 22.70 -3.57 6.24
N LYS A 268 22.17 -4.42 5.35
CA LYS A 268 22.74 -4.68 4.02
C LYS A 268 22.18 -3.73 2.94
N HIS A 269 21.00 -3.15 3.19
CA HIS A 269 20.29 -2.26 2.28
C HIS A 269 19.88 -1.00 3.05
N PRO A 270 20.82 -0.09 3.34
CA PRO A 270 20.56 1.11 4.16
C PRO A 270 19.59 2.11 3.51
N GLY A 271 19.28 1.95 2.22
CA GLY A 271 18.21 2.68 1.53
C GLY A 271 16.93 1.87 1.30
N GLY A 272 16.82 0.68 1.90
CA GLY A 272 15.62 -0.13 1.84
C GLY A 272 14.64 0.29 2.94
N ASP A 273 13.40 0.58 2.56
CA ASP A 273 12.39 1.12 3.49
C ASP A 273 11.55 0.01 4.15
N THR A 274 11.76 -1.25 3.78
CA THR A 274 10.81 -2.34 4.05
C THR A 274 11.45 -3.51 4.81
N GLN A 275 11.00 -3.72 6.05
CA GLN A 275 11.30 -4.96 6.78
C GLN A 275 10.40 -6.13 6.36
N LEU A 276 9.38 -5.87 5.54
CA LEU A 276 8.36 -6.83 5.16
C LEU A 276 7.72 -6.49 3.81
N HIS A 277 6.98 -7.45 3.25
CA HIS A 277 6.13 -7.27 2.07
C HIS A 277 4.79 -7.98 2.29
N ASN A 278 3.69 -7.25 2.08
CA ASN A 278 2.33 -7.80 2.20
C ASN A 278 1.82 -8.31 0.86
N TYR A 279 1.16 -9.47 0.85
CA TYR A 279 0.70 -10.13 -0.36
C TYR A 279 -0.61 -10.90 -0.14
N PHE A 280 -1.30 -11.22 -1.23
CA PHE A 280 -2.43 -12.13 -1.22
C PHE A 280 -1.98 -13.51 -1.69
N LYS A 281 -2.36 -14.55 -0.97
CA LYS A 281 -2.23 -15.94 -1.38
C LYS A 281 -3.59 -16.45 -1.83
N ILE A 282 -3.69 -16.89 -3.08
CA ILE A 282 -4.92 -17.41 -3.69
C ILE A 282 -4.64 -18.77 -4.30
N ASP A 283 -5.31 -19.81 -3.82
CA ASP A 283 -5.10 -21.21 -4.25
C ASP A 283 -3.63 -21.66 -4.23
N GLY A 284 -2.84 -21.11 -3.32
CA GLY A 284 -1.41 -21.40 -3.18
C GLY A 284 -0.48 -20.40 -3.88
N GLU A 285 -0.98 -19.65 -4.86
CA GLU A 285 -0.24 -18.65 -5.62
C GLU A 285 -0.12 -17.33 -4.87
N CYS A 286 1.03 -16.67 -4.95
CA CYS A 286 1.30 -15.41 -4.24
C CYS A 286 1.22 -14.20 -5.19
N TYR A 287 0.36 -13.25 -4.86
CA TYR A 287 0.14 -12.01 -5.60
C TYR A 287 0.69 -10.83 -4.79
N PHE A 288 1.88 -10.38 -5.19
CA PHE A 288 2.55 -9.21 -4.65
C PHE A 288 2.13 -7.95 -5.43
N PHE A 289 2.21 -6.79 -4.78
CA PHE A 289 2.17 -5.53 -5.53
C PHE A 289 3.53 -5.29 -6.15
N ASP A 290 3.59 -5.49 -7.46
CA ASP A 290 4.82 -5.35 -8.23
C ASP A 290 4.54 -4.53 -9.51
N PRO A 291 4.48 -3.20 -9.40
CA PRO A 291 4.21 -2.32 -10.53
C PRO A 291 5.31 -2.33 -11.60
N GLU A 292 6.43 -3.02 -11.36
CA GLU A 292 7.60 -3.13 -12.23
C GLU A 292 7.72 -4.52 -12.90
N ALA A 293 6.80 -5.44 -12.61
CA ALA A 293 6.77 -6.76 -13.24
C ALA A 293 6.51 -6.62 -14.75
N HIS A 294 7.45 -7.14 -15.56
CA HIS A 294 7.39 -7.24 -17.02
C HIS A 294 7.59 -8.70 -17.46
#